data_AF-A0A9D4HT74-F1
#
_entry.id   AF-A0A9D4HT74-F1
#
_cell.length_a   1.000
_cell.length_b   1.000
_cell.length_c   1.000
_cell.angle_alpha   90.00
_cell.angle_beta   90.00
_cell.angle_gamma   90.00
#
_symmetry.space_group_name_H-M   'P 1'
#
loop_
_entity.id
_entity.type
_entity.pdbx_description
1 polymer ?
#
loop_
_entity_poly.entity_id
_entity_poly.type
_entity_poly.pdbx_seq_one_letter_code
_entity_poly.pdbx_strand_id
1 'polypeptide(L)'
;MTSTRFSQPWANRVVRRLARRKKRAYKKARKSRNQSDWDIYRSIQKQNQQKYREARNEYVRNMVSESGTNNKKLYSYVKCMKSDSSGVAQHPLRKMAPLTPTQAPKPRFSTASSPPYLLKMILRTFLTWAQVTKKQHLHCISTRRA
;
A
#
# COMPACT_ATOMS: atom_id res chain seq x y z
N MET A 1 -10.76 5.15 26.88
CA MET A 1 -9.45 5.19 26.18
C MET A 1 -9.64 4.83 24.70
N THR A 2 -9.95 5.81 23.84
CA THR A 2 -9.96 5.62 22.38
C THR A 2 -8.60 6.07 21.86
N SER A 3 -7.86 5.17 21.19
CA SER A 3 -6.58 5.54 20.60
C SER A 3 -6.82 6.44 19.38
N THR A 4 -6.76 7.77 19.60
CA THR A 4 -6.86 8.85 18.59
C THR A 4 -5.73 8.80 17.53
N ARG A 5 -4.88 7.78 17.57
CA ARG A 5 -3.51 7.90 17.07
C ARG A 5 -3.39 7.87 15.54
N PHE A 6 -4.40 7.42 14.78
CA PHE A 6 -4.27 7.26 13.31
C PHE A 6 -5.57 7.38 12.50
N SER A 7 -6.55 8.21 12.90
CA SER A 7 -7.67 8.50 11.98
C SER A 7 -7.27 9.60 11.00
N GLN A 8 -7.02 9.22 9.74
CA GLN A 8 -6.90 10.19 8.65
C GLN A 8 -8.18 11.03 8.60
N PRO A 9 -8.11 12.37 8.58
CA PRO A 9 -9.30 13.22 8.68
C PRO A 9 -10.26 13.04 7.50
N TRP A 10 -9.76 12.67 6.31
CA TRP A 10 -10.57 12.35 5.13
C TRP A 10 -11.18 10.93 5.15
N ALA A 11 -10.92 10.10 6.17
CA ALA A 11 -11.43 8.73 6.25
C ALA A 11 -12.89 8.66 6.74
N ASN A 12 -13.79 9.19 5.92
CA ASN A 12 -15.23 9.26 6.17
C ASN A 12 -15.85 7.87 6.46
N ARG A 13 -17.02 7.85 7.11
CA ARG A 13 -17.76 6.61 7.43
C ARG A 13 -18.02 5.76 6.17
N VAL A 14 -18.31 6.42 5.05
CA VAL A 14 -18.54 5.78 3.73
C VAL A 14 -17.28 5.06 3.24
N VAL A 15 -16.13 5.75 3.23
CA VAL A 15 -14.84 5.18 2.82
C VAL A 15 -14.47 3.99 3.72
N ARG A 16 -14.65 4.11 5.03
CA ARG A 16 -14.41 3.01 5.98
C ARG A 16 -15.33 1.81 5.72
N ARG A 17 -16.61 2.03 5.40
CA ARG A 17 -17.55 0.97 5.03
C ARG A 17 -17.11 0.27 3.73
N LEU A 18 -16.69 1.01 2.71
CA LEU A 18 -16.17 0.46 1.46
C LEU A 18 -14.89 -0.35 1.67
N ALA A 19 -13.96 0.12 2.49
CA ALA A 19 -12.74 -0.62 2.82
C ALA A 19 -13.05 -1.97 3.49
N ARG A 20 -14.04 -2.00 4.41
CA ARG A 20 -14.52 -3.25 5.02
C ARG A 20 -15.20 -4.16 4.01
N ARG A 21 -16.04 -3.62 3.10
CA ARG A 21 -16.67 -4.39 2.01
C ARG A 21 -15.62 -5.01 1.10
N LYS A 22 -14.61 -4.25 0.69
CA LYS A 22 -13.45 -4.73 -0.08
C LYS A 22 -12.77 -5.90 0.63
N LYS A 23 -12.49 -5.77 1.94
CA LYS A 23 -11.87 -6.84 2.74
C LYS A 23 -12.74 -8.10 2.80
N ARG A 24 -14.05 -7.96 2.95
CA ARG A 24 -15.00 -9.09 2.95
C ARG A 24 -15.07 -9.78 1.59
N ALA A 25 -15.16 -9.01 0.50
CA ALA A 25 -15.17 -9.53 -0.87
C ALA A 25 -13.89 -10.32 -1.20
N TYR A 26 -12.72 -9.79 -0.81
CA TYR A 26 -11.46 -10.51 -0.95
C TYR A 26 -11.45 -11.85 -0.21
N LYS A 27 -11.89 -11.85 1.05
CA LYS A 27 -12.00 -13.08 1.84
C LYS A 27 -12.94 -14.10 1.18
N LYS A 28 -14.05 -13.64 0.61
CA LYS A 28 -15.01 -14.48 -0.12
C LYS A 28 -14.36 -15.09 -1.37
N ALA A 29 -13.79 -14.27 -2.25
CA ALA A 29 -13.12 -14.71 -3.48
C ALA A 29 -11.97 -15.69 -3.20
N ARG A 30 -11.18 -15.43 -2.15
CA ARG A 30 -10.10 -16.33 -1.72
C ARG A 30 -10.62 -17.68 -1.24
N LYS A 31 -11.80 -17.72 -0.62
CA LYS A 31 -12.41 -18.96 -0.10
C LYS A 31 -13.09 -19.76 -1.21
N SER A 32 -13.84 -19.10 -2.09
CA SER A 32 -14.63 -19.78 -3.14
C SER A 32 -13.82 -20.19 -4.35
N ARG A 33 -12.70 -19.51 -4.65
CA ARG A 33 -11.89 -19.70 -5.88
C ARG A 33 -12.66 -19.48 -7.20
N ASN A 34 -13.88 -18.93 -7.12
CA ASN A 34 -14.69 -18.61 -8.29
C ASN A 34 -14.28 -17.28 -8.92
N GLN A 35 -14.22 -17.23 -10.24
CA GLN A 35 -13.84 -16.00 -10.97
C GLN A 35 -14.85 -14.86 -10.76
N SER A 36 -16.14 -15.18 -10.67
CA SER A 36 -17.20 -14.20 -10.42
C SER A 36 -17.02 -13.44 -9.10
N ASP A 37 -16.55 -14.10 -8.05
CA ASP A 37 -16.26 -13.43 -6.77
C ASP A 37 -15.03 -12.51 -6.87
N TRP A 38 -14.05 -12.83 -7.74
CA TRP A 38 -12.93 -11.95 -8.05
C TRP A 38 -13.38 -10.71 -8.83
N ASP A 39 -14.34 -10.84 -9.74
CA ASP A 39 -14.93 -9.69 -10.46
C ASP A 39 -15.67 -8.74 -9.52
N ILE A 40 -16.43 -9.29 -8.57
CA ILE A 40 -17.08 -8.51 -7.51
C ILE A 40 -16.02 -7.81 -6.64
N TYR A 41 -14.93 -8.50 -6.28
CA TYR A 41 -13.84 -7.88 -5.54
C TYR A 41 -13.20 -6.72 -6.31
N ARG A 42 -12.89 -6.91 -7.59
CA ARG A 42 -12.27 -5.88 -8.46
C ARG A 42 -13.16 -4.65 -8.60
N SER A 43 -14.46 -4.82 -8.79
CA SER A 43 -15.40 -3.70 -8.88
C SER A 43 -15.46 -2.90 -7.57
N ILE A 44 -15.55 -3.58 -6.42
CA ILE A 44 -15.53 -2.93 -5.10
C ILE A 44 -14.18 -2.27 -4.84
N GLN A 45 -13.06 -2.87 -5.27
CA GLN A 45 -11.73 -2.28 -5.14
C GLN A 45 -11.63 -0.95 -5.91
N LYS A 46 -12.09 -0.92 -7.17
CA LYS A 46 -12.13 0.30 -8.00
C LYS A 46 -12.98 1.38 -7.35
N GLN A 47 -14.20 1.03 -6.90
CA GLN A 47 -15.09 1.95 -6.19
C GLN A 47 -14.45 2.51 -4.90
N ASN A 48 -13.81 1.64 -4.11
CA ASN A 48 -13.13 2.05 -2.89
C ASN A 48 -11.96 3.01 -3.18
N GLN A 49 -11.15 2.72 -4.20
CA GLN A 49 -10.03 3.57 -4.58
C GLN A 49 -10.51 4.94 -5.05
N GLN A 50 -11.56 4.97 -5.88
CA GLN A 50 -12.17 6.19 -6.37
C GLN A 50 -12.68 7.06 -5.20
N LYS A 51 -13.49 6.49 -4.31
CA LYS A 51 -14.04 7.21 -3.14
C LYS A 51 -12.97 7.67 -2.16
N TYR A 52 -11.89 6.90 -2.02
CA TYR A 52 -10.75 7.29 -1.18
C TYR A 52 -10.02 8.52 -1.77
N ARG A 53 -9.82 8.54 -3.10
CA ARG A 53 -9.22 9.68 -3.81
C ARG A 53 -10.12 10.91 -3.72
N GLU A 54 -11.42 10.75 -3.96
CA GLU A 54 -12.40 11.83 -3.84
C GLU A 54 -12.37 12.47 -2.45
N ALA A 55 -12.50 11.67 -1.39
CA ALA A 55 -12.51 12.18 -0.01
C ALA A 55 -11.19 12.89 0.35
N ARG A 56 -10.05 12.36 -0.12
CA ARG A 56 -8.75 13.02 0.07
C ARG A 56 -8.68 14.35 -0.68
N ASN A 57 -9.10 14.38 -1.93
CA ASN A 57 -9.05 15.58 -2.76
C ASN A 57 -9.99 16.67 -2.24
N GLU A 58 -11.16 16.29 -1.74
CA GLU A 58 -12.10 17.19 -1.08
C GLU A 58 -11.48 17.82 0.18
N TYR A 59 -10.84 16.99 1.02
CA TYR A 59 -10.12 17.50 2.19
C TYR A 59 -9.02 18.49 1.84
N VAL A 60 -8.22 18.19 0.80
CA VAL A 60 -7.17 19.11 0.32
C VAL A 60 -7.78 20.39 -0.25
N ARG A 61 -8.86 20.29 -1.05
CA ARG A 61 -9.57 21.45 -1.61
C ARG A 61 -10.09 22.37 -0.51
N ASN A 62 -10.72 21.82 0.52
CA ASN A 62 -11.23 22.59 1.65
C ASN A 62 -10.08 23.26 2.40
N MET A 63 -8.98 22.54 2.62
CA MET A 63 -7.79 23.10 3.25
C MET A 63 -7.19 24.26 2.46
N VAL A 64 -7.10 24.15 1.12
CA VAL A 64 -6.64 25.23 0.22
C VAL A 64 -7.62 26.41 0.21
N SER A 65 -8.92 26.16 0.26
CA SER A 65 -9.94 27.23 0.28
C SER A 65 -9.90 28.02 1.59
N GLU A 66 -9.68 27.34 2.73
CA GLU A 66 -9.51 27.97 4.05
C GLU A 66 -8.13 28.65 4.24
N SER A 67 -7.18 28.41 3.32
CA SER A 67 -5.79 28.86 3.43
C SER A 67 -5.61 30.37 3.35
N GLY A 68 -6.56 31.09 2.76
CA GLY A 68 -6.53 32.56 2.67
C GLY A 68 -6.34 33.23 4.05
N THR A 69 -6.78 32.57 5.13
CA THR A 69 -6.63 33.04 6.51
C THR A 69 -5.55 32.29 7.31
N ASN A 70 -5.29 31.00 7.06
CA ASN A 70 -4.41 30.15 7.89
C ASN A 70 -3.64 29.07 7.11
N ASN A 71 -2.55 29.46 6.46
CA ASN A 71 -1.70 28.58 5.63
C ASN A 71 -0.91 27.46 6.35
N LYS A 72 -0.80 27.51 7.69
CA LYS A 72 0.06 26.59 8.47
C LYS A 72 -0.32 25.11 8.29
N LYS A 73 -1.62 24.80 8.21
CA LYS A 73 -2.13 23.42 8.03
C LYS A 73 -1.74 22.87 6.67
N LEU A 74 -1.86 23.68 5.61
CA LEU A 74 -1.50 23.32 4.25
C LEU A 74 0.00 23.00 4.13
N TYR A 75 0.86 23.90 4.61
CA TYR A 75 2.31 23.66 4.56
C TYR A 75 2.75 22.47 5.41
N SER A 76 2.12 22.24 6.57
CA SER A 76 2.36 21.03 7.36
C SER A 76 1.97 19.77 6.58
N TYR A 77 0.80 19.76 5.94
CA TYR A 77 0.35 18.66 5.10
C TYR A 77 1.31 18.36 3.94
N VAL A 78 1.75 19.39 3.21
CA VAL A 78 2.70 19.26 2.10
C VAL A 78 4.06 18.73 2.58
N LYS A 79 4.58 19.22 3.70
CA LYS A 79 5.83 18.71 4.30
C LYS A 79 5.73 17.23 4.64
N CYS A 80 4.62 16.81 5.24
CA CYS A 80 4.35 15.41 5.58
C CYS A 80 4.24 14.50 4.35
N MET A 81 3.81 15.00 3.19
CA MET A 81 3.78 14.23 1.95
C MET A 81 5.17 14.01 1.34
N LYS A 82 6.10 14.95 1.52
CA LYS A 82 7.47 14.84 0.97
C LYS A 82 8.35 13.83 1.73
N SER A 83 7.97 13.45 2.95
CA SER A 83 8.69 12.51 3.80
C SER A 83 8.45 11.02 3.52
N ASP A 84 7.58 10.65 2.57
CA ASP A 84 7.30 9.24 2.26
C ASP A 84 8.55 8.48 1.74
N SER A 85 9.57 9.17 1.23
CA SER A 85 10.86 8.59 0.82
C SER A 85 11.75 8.13 2.00
N SER A 86 11.51 8.65 3.20
CA SER A 86 12.32 8.40 4.41
C SER A 86 11.72 7.32 5.34
N GLY A 87 10.60 6.70 4.96
CA GLY A 87 9.96 5.60 5.70
C GLY A 87 9.31 5.98 7.04
N VAL A 88 9.43 7.23 7.49
CA VAL A 88 8.82 7.74 8.73
C VAL A 88 7.64 8.64 8.37
N ALA A 89 6.43 8.09 8.39
CA ALA A 89 5.21 8.86 8.20
C ALA A 89 5.04 9.86 9.37
N GLN A 90 5.44 11.12 9.16
CA GLN A 90 5.12 12.19 10.09
C GLN A 90 3.70 12.68 9.79
N HIS A 91 2.75 12.39 10.68
CA HIS A 91 1.42 12.99 10.61
C HIS A 91 1.44 14.38 11.30
N PRO A 92 0.75 15.41 10.78
CA PRO A 92 0.70 16.77 11.35
C PRO A 92 0.25 16.87 12.82
N LEU A 93 -0.36 15.82 13.37
CA LEU A 93 -0.81 15.76 14.77
C LEU A 93 0.23 15.17 15.73
N ARG A 94 1.46 14.94 15.28
CA ARG A 94 2.56 14.51 16.13
C ARG A 94 3.12 15.70 16.94
N LYS A 95 2.27 16.42 17.68
CA LYS A 95 2.76 17.20 18.83
C LYS A 95 3.17 16.17 19.86
N MET A 96 4.44 15.78 19.85
CA MET A 96 4.96 14.83 20.83
C MET A 96 4.91 15.50 22.20
N ALA A 97 4.20 14.89 23.14
CA ALA A 97 4.58 15.04 24.54
C ALA A 97 6.03 14.51 24.68
N PRO A 98 6.86 15.12 25.54
CA PRO A 98 8.25 14.69 25.70
C PRO A 98 8.29 13.21 26.09
N LEU A 99 8.95 12.38 25.28
CA LEU A 99 9.22 11.00 25.64
C LEU A 99 10.36 11.01 26.65
N THR A 100 10.06 10.66 27.90
CA THR A 100 11.09 10.30 28.87
C THR A 100 11.79 9.02 28.39
N PRO A 101 13.13 8.93 28.49
CA PRO A 101 13.84 7.68 28.22
C PRO A 101 13.65 6.73 29.41
N THR A 102 13.82 5.42 29.15
CA THR A 102 13.96 4.31 30.12
C THR A 102 12.73 3.41 30.22
N GLN A 103 12.71 2.32 29.45
CA GLN A 103 13.19 1.00 29.87
C GLN A 103 13.22 0.06 28.65
N ALA A 104 14.37 -0.58 28.43
CA ALA A 104 14.61 -1.47 27.30
C ALA A 104 13.78 -2.78 27.43
N PRO A 105 13.00 -3.20 26.43
CA PRO A 105 12.44 -4.54 26.42
C PRO A 105 13.52 -5.57 26.08
N LYS A 106 13.71 -6.54 26.97
CA LYS A 106 14.61 -7.69 26.79
C LYS A 106 14.28 -8.45 25.49
N PRO A 107 15.28 -8.87 24.69
CA PRO A 107 15.03 -9.64 23.47
C PRO A 107 14.52 -11.04 23.84
N ARG A 108 13.33 -11.39 23.33
CA ARG A 108 12.79 -12.75 23.39
C ARG A 108 12.73 -13.28 21.96
N PHE A 109 13.88 -13.67 21.42
CA PHE A 109 13.95 -14.43 20.17
C PHE A 109 14.14 -15.90 20.50
N SER A 110 13.05 -16.66 20.47
CA SER A 110 13.10 -18.11 20.30
C SER A 110 13.40 -18.40 18.83
N THR A 111 14.50 -19.08 18.58
CA THR A 111 14.90 -19.62 17.28
C THR A 111 13.89 -20.68 16.83
N ALA A 112 13.03 -20.33 15.89
CA ALA A 112 12.26 -21.31 15.12
C ALA A 112 12.85 -21.38 13.71
N SER A 113 13.63 -22.43 13.50
CA SER A 113 14.09 -23.01 12.23
C SER A 113 13.20 -22.62 11.03
N SER A 114 13.72 -21.79 10.12
CA SER A 114 13.19 -21.63 8.77
C SER A 114 13.63 -22.81 7.89
N PRO A 115 12.72 -23.50 7.21
CA PRO A 115 13.12 -24.59 6.33
C PRO A 115 13.70 -24.10 4.98
N PRO A 116 14.77 -24.74 4.46
CA PRO A 116 15.62 -24.20 3.38
C PRO A 116 15.10 -24.35 1.93
N TYR A 117 13.81 -24.56 1.69
CA TYR A 117 13.31 -24.93 0.34
C TYR A 117 12.78 -23.78 -0.53
N LEU A 118 12.53 -22.58 0.02
CA LEU A 118 11.91 -21.49 -0.76
C LEU A 118 12.89 -20.73 -1.66
N LEU A 119 14.18 -20.62 -1.30
CA LEU A 119 15.16 -19.96 -2.16
C LEU A 119 15.45 -20.78 -3.44
N LYS A 120 15.48 -22.12 -3.33
CA LYS A 120 15.74 -23.01 -4.47
C LYS A 120 14.60 -22.98 -5.52
N MET A 121 13.36 -22.74 -5.10
CA MET A 121 12.22 -22.62 -6.02
C MET A 121 12.25 -21.32 -6.82
N ILE A 122 12.65 -20.19 -6.21
CA ILE A 122 12.71 -18.90 -6.89
C ILE A 122 13.84 -18.85 -7.92
N LEU A 123 14.98 -19.50 -7.65
CA LEU A 123 16.10 -19.55 -8.60
C LEU A 123 15.83 -20.45 -9.82
N ARG A 124 15.02 -21.51 -9.68
CA ARG A 124 14.68 -22.40 -10.81
C ARG A 124 13.72 -21.78 -11.83
N THR A 125 12.85 -20.85 -11.43
CA THR A 125 11.91 -20.18 -12.35
C THR A 125 12.57 -19.06 -13.16
N PHE A 126 13.62 -18.43 -12.66
CA PHE A 126 14.36 -17.40 -13.42
C PHE A 126 15.24 -18.00 -14.53
N LEU A 127 15.79 -19.20 -14.33
CA LEU A 127 16.69 -19.82 -15.32
C LEU A 127 15.97 -20.29 -16.60
N THR A 128 14.70 -20.67 -16.51
CA THR A 128 13.93 -21.16 -17.65
C THR A 128 13.42 -20.03 -18.56
N TRP A 129 13.12 -18.84 -18.01
CA TRP A 129 12.71 -17.69 -18.82
C TRP A 129 13.87 -17.10 -19.64
N ALA A 130 15.10 -17.10 -19.10
CA ALA A 130 16.28 -16.59 -19.79
C ALA A 130 16.75 -17.45 -20.99
N GLN A 131 16.37 -18.74 -21.04
CA GLN A 131 16.71 -19.63 -22.16
C GLN A 131 15.73 -19.50 -23.35
N VAL A 132 14.48 -19.10 -23.10
CA VAL A 132 13.45 -18.96 -24.15
C VAL A 132 13.68 -17.73 -25.04
N THR A 133 14.23 -16.65 -24.49
CA THR A 133 14.43 -15.38 -25.23
C THR A 133 15.63 -15.40 -26.18
N LYS A 134 16.63 -16.26 -25.96
CA LYS A 134 17.80 -16.38 -26.87
C LYS A 134 17.49 -17.14 -28.16
N LYS A 135 16.49 -18.03 -28.18
CA LYS A 135 16.13 -18.81 -29.38
C LYS A 135 15.37 -18.00 -30.44
N GLN A 136 14.69 -16.92 -30.08
CA GLN A 136 13.92 -16.12 -31.05
C GLN A 136 14.78 -15.10 -31.83
N HIS A 137 15.94 -14.70 -31.30
CA HIS A 137 16.78 -13.70 -31.98
C HIS A 137 17.63 -14.29 -33.13
N LEU A 138 17.84 -15.61 -33.16
CA LEU A 138 18.65 -16.26 -34.21
C LEU A 138 17.83 -16.66 -35.44
N HIS A 139 16.50 -16.81 -35.32
CA HIS A 139 15.64 -17.18 -36.46
C HIS A 139 15.27 -15.98 -37.36
N CYS A 140 15.55 -14.75 -36.91
CA CYS A 140 15.22 -13.52 -37.65
C CYS A 140 16.38 -12.99 -38.50
N ILE A 141 17.61 -13.52 -38.33
CA ILE A 141 18.80 -13.07 -39.07
C ILE A 141 19.04 -13.92 -40.33
N SER A 142 18.48 -15.14 -40.43
CA SER A 142 18.74 -16.02 -41.59
C SER A 142 17.82 -15.80 -42.79
N THR A 143 16.81 -14.93 -42.72
CA THR A 143 15.86 -14.66 -43.82
C THR A 143 16.10 -13.31 -44.51
N ARG A 144 17.23 -12.64 -44.24
CA ARG A 144 17.61 -11.37 -44.87
C ARG A 144 18.87 -11.44 -45.74
N ARG A 145 19.19 -12.65 -46.23
CA ARG A 145 20.13 -12.92 -47.32
C ARG A 145 19.62 -14.12 -48.13
N ALA A 146 18.65 -13.87 -48.99
CA ALA A 146 18.35 -14.64 -50.19
C ALA A 146 17.77 -13.64 -51.21
#